data_AF-A0A8X6P0P7-F1
#
_entry.id   AF-A0A8X6P0P7-F1
#
_cell.length_a   1.000
_cell.length_b   1.000
_cell.length_c   1.000
_cell.angle_alpha   90.00
_cell.angle_beta   90.00
_cell.angle_gamma   90.00
#
_symmetry.space_group_name_H-M   'P 1'
#
loop_
_entity.id
_entity.type
_entity.pdbx_description
1 polymer ?
#
loop_
_entity_poly.entity_id
_entity_poly.type
_entity_poly.pdbx_seq_one_letter_code
_entity_poly.pdbx_strand_id
1 'polypeptide(L)'
;MGGVVVLDLIFELRENEQYDLFSDNFFTFTTLIYKLSEKRRRATGTMRVIRIENCPLEDIKSIKKKIRGSFDFQNSKNLKMVRWKDNSCITLASNHYGFEPIAQTKRWLNIDEKFIEIDQPNILSQYKKKLLEAPIVWIKTFHTTGVPYGLKTVGALVFV
;
A
#
# COMPACT_ATOMS: atom_id res chain seq x y z
N MET A 1 17.23 4.31 -1.27
CA MET A 1 17.62 2.99 -1.81
C MET A 1 16.42 2.18 -2.33
N GLY A 2 15.33 1.94 -1.57
CA GLY A 2 14.21 1.11 -2.07
C GLY A 2 13.46 1.65 -3.30
N GLY A 3 13.18 2.95 -3.37
CA GLY A 3 12.42 3.53 -4.48
C GLY A 3 13.08 3.50 -5.85
N VAL A 4 14.42 3.48 -5.88
CA VAL A 4 15.20 3.41 -7.11
C VAL A 4 15.02 2.03 -7.75
N VAL A 5 15.10 0.97 -6.94
CA VAL A 5 14.88 -0.43 -7.38
C VAL A 5 13.51 -0.62 -8.04
N VAL A 6 12.45 -0.02 -7.49
CA VAL A 6 11.12 -0.12 -8.10
C VAL A 6 11.05 0.65 -9.41
N LEU A 7 11.66 1.83 -9.50
CA LEU A 7 11.71 2.61 -10.74
C LEU A 7 12.48 1.86 -11.83
N ASP A 8 13.62 1.27 -11.50
CA ASP A 8 14.44 0.50 -12.44
C ASP A 8 13.66 -0.71 -12.97
N LEU A 9 12.95 -1.44 -12.09
CA LEU A 9 12.09 -2.54 -12.51
C LEU A 9 10.93 -2.08 -13.40
N ILE A 10 10.36 -0.89 -13.14
CA ILE A 10 9.32 -0.30 -14.01
C ILE A 10 9.87 0.05 -15.40
N PHE A 11 11.13 0.47 -15.51
CA PHE A 11 11.77 0.74 -16.81
C PHE A 11 11.94 -0.54 -17.65
N GLU A 12 12.03 -1.71 -17.02
CA GLU A 12 12.12 -3.00 -17.71
C GLU A 12 10.74 -3.51 -18.18
N LEU A 13 9.63 -2.98 -17.66
CA LEU A 13 8.29 -3.37 -18.06
C LEU A 13 7.92 -2.79 -19.43
N ARG A 14 7.41 -3.64 -20.34
CA ARG A 14 7.02 -3.26 -21.70
C ARG A 14 6.08 -2.07 -21.71
N GLU A 15 6.34 -1.07 -22.56
CA GLU A 15 5.61 0.20 -22.55
C GLU A 15 4.12 0.07 -22.89
N ASN A 16 3.75 -0.92 -23.70
CA ASN A 16 2.40 -1.09 -24.27
C ASN A 16 1.42 -1.90 -23.43
N GLU A 17 1.86 -2.43 -22.28
CA GLU A 17 1.01 -3.21 -21.37
C GLU A 17 0.58 -2.35 -20.16
N GLN A 18 -0.70 -2.46 -19.78
CA GLN A 18 -1.21 -1.84 -18.56
C GLN A 18 -0.97 -2.77 -17.38
N TYR A 19 -0.14 -2.34 -16.44
CA TYR A 19 0.15 -3.06 -15.21
C TYR A 19 -0.40 -2.31 -13.99
N ASP A 20 -0.92 -3.07 -13.03
CA ASP A 20 -1.34 -2.59 -11.73
C ASP A 20 -0.29 -2.98 -10.69
N LEU A 21 0.60 -2.04 -10.38
CA LEU A 21 1.64 -2.26 -9.38
C LEU A 21 1.03 -2.25 -7.98
N PHE A 22 1.24 -3.32 -7.21
CA PHE A 22 1.07 -3.27 -5.76
C PHE A 22 2.41 -3.39 -5.04
N SER A 23 2.59 -2.66 -3.94
CA SER A 23 3.85 -2.67 -3.20
C SER A 23 3.63 -2.60 -1.69
N ASP A 24 4.65 -3.05 -0.95
CA ASP A 24 4.63 -3.04 0.51
C ASP A 24 5.11 -1.69 1.09
N ASN A 25 5.12 -1.61 2.41
CA ASN A 25 5.49 -0.40 3.15
C ASN A 25 6.96 0.01 3.05
N PHE A 26 7.84 -0.88 2.56
CA PHE A 26 9.25 -0.57 2.37
C PHE A 26 9.50 0.17 1.06
N PHE A 27 8.67 -0.06 0.04
CA PHE A 27 8.86 0.56 -1.29
C PHE A 27 7.88 1.69 -1.58
N THR A 28 6.79 1.80 -0.83
CA THR A 28 5.78 2.84 -1.07
C THR A 28 6.17 4.17 -0.42
N PHE A 29 6.19 5.23 -1.23
CA PHE A 29 6.24 6.65 -0.83
C PHE A 29 5.49 7.48 -1.88
N THR A 30 5.00 8.67 -1.50
CA THR A 30 4.11 9.48 -2.36
C THR A 30 4.77 9.84 -3.70
N THR A 31 6.06 10.21 -3.68
CA THR A 31 6.83 10.55 -4.90
C THR A 31 6.88 9.40 -5.91
N LEU A 32 6.92 8.13 -5.46
CA LEU A 32 6.88 6.98 -6.36
C LEU A 32 5.53 6.88 -7.09
N ILE A 33 4.44 7.05 -6.35
CA ILE A 33 3.08 7.00 -6.91
C ILE A 33 2.87 8.14 -7.90
N TYR A 34 3.39 9.34 -7.63
CA TYR A 34 3.36 10.46 -8.58
C TYR A 34 4.12 10.15 -9.87
N LYS A 35 5.37 9.68 -9.78
CA LYS A 35 6.17 9.29 -10.97
C LYS A 35 5.49 8.20 -11.80
N LEU A 36 4.87 7.23 -11.14
CA LEU A 36 4.09 6.18 -11.78
C LEU A 36 2.85 6.74 -12.48
N SER A 37 2.16 7.70 -11.84
CA SER A 37 1.03 8.40 -12.44
C SER A 37 1.43 9.17 -13.70
N GLU A 38 2.59 9.84 -13.72
CA GLU A 38 3.12 10.54 -14.90
C GLU A 38 3.40 9.58 -16.06
N LYS A 39 3.91 8.38 -15.75
CA LYS A 39 4.12 7.29 -16.71
C LYS A 39 2.83 6.53 -17.07
N ARG A 40 1.66 6.99 -16.63
CA ARG A 40 0.34 6.35 -16.84
C ARG A 40 0.28 4.90 -16.34
N ARG A 41 1.06 4.58 -15.31
CA ARG A 41 1.10 3.28 -14.64
C ARG A 41 0.31 3.33 -13.35
N ARG A 42 -0.47 2.28 -13.08
CA ARG A 42 -1.29 2.22 -11.87
C ARG A 42 -0.44 1.65 -10.74
N ALA A 43 -0.58 2.23 -9.56
CA ALA A 43 0.24 1.91 -8.41
C ALA A 43 -0.59 2.01 -7.14
N THR A 44 -0.43 1.03 -6.26
CA THR A 44 -1.09 0.95 -4.95
C THR A 44 -0.12 0.38 -3.93
N GLY A 45 -0.09 0.90 -2.71
CA GLY A 45 0.77 0.33 -1.69
C GLY A 45 0.44 0.80 -0.30
N THR A 46 0.92 0.04 0.67
CA THR A 46 0.85 0.43 2.09
C THR A 46 1.97 1.42 2.40
N MET A 47 1.73 2.45 3.21
CA MET A 47 2.73 3.48 3.54
C MET A 47 3.07 3.48 5.03
N ARG A 48 4.36 3.67 5.35
CA ARG A 48 4.79 4.03 6.71
C ARG A 48 4.58 5.53 6.94
N VAL A 49 4.13 5.88 8.13
CA VAL A 49 3.77 7.28 8.47
C VAL A 49 4.94 8.25 8.39
N ILE A 50 6.16 7.79 8.67
CA ILE A 50 7.39 8.60 8.60
C ILE A 50 7.65 9.11 7.16
N ARG A 51 7.02 8.52 6.14
CA ARG A 51 7.25 8.81 4.72
C ARG A 51 6.14 9.61 4.05
N ILE A 52 5.26 10.21 4.84
CA ILE A 52 4.16 11.04 4.32
C ILE A 52 4.48 12.50 4.62
N GLU A 53 5.24 13.14 3.73
CA GLU A 53 5.46 14.58 3.79
C GLU A 53 4.13 15.31 3.52
N ASN A 54 3.75 16.24 4.40
CA ASN A 54 2.52 17.04 4.30
C ASN A 54 1.24 16.21 4.10
N CYS A 55 1.05 15.20 4.97
CA CYS A 55 -0.15 14.37 4.98
C CYS A 55 -1.37 15.13 5.54
N PRO A 56 -2.43 15.40 4.75
CA PRO A 56 -3.65 16.00 5.30
C PRO A 56 -4.53 14.99 6.06
N LEU A 57 -4.17 13.71 6.10
CA LEU A 57 -4.92 12.69 6.84
C LEU A 57 -4.80 12.89 8.36
N GLU A 58 -5.90 12.62 9.06
CA GLU A 58 -6.02 12.57 10.51
C GLU A 58 -4.87 11.76 11.13
N ASP A 59 -4.27 12.30 12.20
CA ASP A 59 -3.12 11.69 12.84
C ASP A 59 -3.43 10.29 13.39
N ILE A 60 -2.39 9.45 13.51
CA ILE A 60 -2.56 8.07 13.97
C ILE A 60 -3.16 8.01 15.38
N LYS A 61 -2.85 8.98 16.25
CA LYS A 61 -3.31 8.95 17.65
C LYS A 61 -4.81 9.19 17.70
N SER A 62 -5.34 10.10 16.88
CA SER A 62 -6.77 10.40 16.78
C SER A 62 -7.53 9.24 16.17
N ILE A 63 -7.09 8.71 15.02
CA ILE A 63 -7.81 7.57 14.39
C ILE A 63 -7.75 6.28 15.23
N LYS A 64 -6.70 6.09 16.05
CA LYS A 64 -6.61 4.93 16.96
C LYS A 64 -7.69 4.93 18.04
N LYS A 65 -8.25 6.09 18.38
CA LYS A 65 -9.33 6.23 19.37
C LYS A 65 -10.71 6.00 18.77
N LYS A 66 -10.84 6.02 17.44
CA LYS A 66 -12.10 5.77 16.75
C LYS A 66 -12.47 4.29 16.76
N ILE A 67 -13.75 4.02 16.51
CA ILE A 67 -14.26 2.66 16.38
C ILE A 67 -13.56 1.93 15.23
N ARG A 68 -13.36 0.62 15.40
CA ARG A 68 -12.79 -0.24 14.36
C ARG A 68 -13.65 -0.16 13.09
N GLY A 69 -13.01 -0.09 11.93
CA GLY A 69 -13.69 0.20 10.65
C GLY A 69 -13.65 1.67 10.25
N SER A 70 -13.41 2.59 11.19
CA SER A 70 -13.26 4.01 10.86
C SER A 70 -12.09 4.24 9.92
N PHE A 71 -12.26 5.15 8.97
CA PHE A 71 -11.19 5.64 8.12
C PHE A 71 -11.24 7.14 7.94
N ASP A 72 -10.10 7.68 7.53
CA ASP A 72 -9.98 9.00 6.95
C ASP A 72 -9.37 8.87 5.55
N PHE A 73 -9.67 9.80 4.66
CA PHE A 73 -9.24 9.74 3.27
C PHE A 73 -8.87 11.11 2.72
N GLN A 74 -7.93 11.10 1.78
CA GLN A 74 -7.59 12.25 0.96
C GLN A 74 -7.64 11.81 -0.49
N ASN A 75 -8.32 12.61 -1.31
CA ASN A 75 -8.35 12.39 -2.74
C ASN A 75 -7.72 13.59 -3.44
N SER A 76 -6.78 13.33 -4.34
CA SER A 76 -6.21 14.29 -5.28
C SER A 76 -6.15 13.63 -6.65
N LYS A 77 -5.95 14.44 -7.71
CA LYS A 77 -5.99 13.95 -9.10
C LYS A 77 -5.11 12.72 -9.35
N ASN A 78 -3.91 12.69 -8.76
CA ASN A 78 -2.90 11.67 -9.01
C ASN A 78 -2.57 10.82 -7.78
N LEU A 79 -3.16 11.12 -6.62
CA LEU A 79 -2.88 10.43 -5.36
C LEU A 79 -4.13 10.37 -4.50
N LYS A 80 -4.55 9.15 -4.22
CA LYS A 80 -5.64 8.77 -3.31
C LYS A 80 -5.00 8.12 -2.10
N MET A 81 -5.33 8.59 -0.91
CA MET A 81 -4.81 8.03 0.33
C MET A 81 -5.93 7.69 1.28
N VAL A 82 -5.77 6.59 2.01
CA VAL A 82 -6.73 6.16 3.02
C VAL A 82 -5.97 5.70 4.25
N ARG A 83 -6.40 6.15 5.42
CA ARG A 83 -5.97 5.63 6.70
C ARG A 83 -7.13 4.91 7.36
N TRP A 84 -6.98 3.62 7.63
CA TRP A 84 -8.05 2.77 8.14
C TRP A 84 -7.67 2.15 9.49
N LYS A 85 -8.63 2.13 10.42
CA LYS A 85 -8.46 1.59 11.77
C LYS A 85 -8.98 0.15 11.84
N ASP A 86 -8.06 -0.78 11.98
CA ASP A 86 -8.32 -2.17 12.36
C ASP A 86 -7.90 -2.39 13.83
N ASN A 87 -7.33 -3.54 14.18
CA ASN A 87 -6.53 -3.71 15.40
C ASN A 87 -5.36 -2.70 15.42
N SER A 88 -4.62 -2.62 14.31
CA SER A 88 -3.64 -1.57 14.04
C SER A 88 -4.17 -0.57 13.01
N CYS A 89 -3.52 0.59 12.91
CA CYS A 89 -3.83 1.57 11.90
C CYS A 89 -2.95 1.31 10.66
N ILE A 90 -3.58 1.22 9.49
CA ILE A 90 -2.89 1.08 8.21
C ILE A 90 -3.12 2.32 7.37
N THR A 91 -2.10 2.76 6.63
CA THR A 91 -2.23 3.81 5.62
C THR A 91 -1.92 3.20 4.26
N LEU A 92 -2.79 3.44 3.28
CA LEU A 92 -2.61 3.04 1.90
C LEU A 92 -2.61 4.28 1.01
N ALA A 93 -1.89 4.19 -0.09
CA ALA A 93 -1.93 5.18 -1.14
C ALA A 93 -2.00 4.50 -2.52
N SER A 94 -2.68 5.15 -3.44
CA SER A 94 -2.86 4.68 -4.81
C SER A 94 -3.06 5.86 -5.75
N ASN A 95 -2.67 5.75 -7.01
CA ASN A 95 -3.15 6.69 -8.03
C ASN A 95 -4.46 6.23 -8.69
N HIS A 96 -4.87 4.97 -8.47
CA HIS A 96 -6.00 4.36 -9.15
C HIS A 96 -7.20 4.10 -8.22
N TYR A 97 -7.01 3.38 -7.11
CA TYR A 97 -8.07 2.98 -6.20
C TYR A 97 -8.29 3.98 -5.07
N GLY A 98 -9.54 4.38 -4.85
CA GLY A 98 -9.94 5.30 -3.77
C GLY A 98 -10.60 4.57 -2.59
N PHE A 99 -11.33 5.32 -1.75
CA PHE A 99 -12.10 4.72 -0.66
C PHE A 99 -13.42 4.09 -1.14
N GLU A 100 -14.00 4.57 -2.23
CA GLU A 100 -15.24 4.05 -2.80
C GLU A 100 -15.02 2.99 -3.89
N PRO A 101 -15.98 2.05 -4.05
CA PRO A 101 -17.12 1.79 -3.15
C PRO A 101 -16.67 1.20 -1.81
N ILE A 102 -17.39 1.50 -0.73
CA ILE A 102 -17.13 0.92 0.58
C ILE A 102 -17.67 -0.51 0.60
N ALA A 103 -16.83 -1.48 0.95
CA ALA A 103 -17.20 -2.89 1.11
C ALA A 103 -17.39 -3.22 2.59
N GLN A 104 -18.12 -4.29 2.90
CA GLN A 104 -18.16 -4.86 4.25
C GLN A 104 -17.13 -5.98 4.40
N THR A 105 -16.47 -6.05 5.55
CA THR A 105 -15.56 -7.16 5.87
C THR A 105 -15.81 -7.70 7.26
N LYS A 106 -15.81 -9.03 7.39
CA LYS A 106 -15.93 -9.71 8.70
C LYS A 106 -14.59 -9.73 9.41
N ARG A 107 -14.56 -9.22 10.63
CA ARG A 107 -13.38 -9.21 11.50
C ARG A 107 -13.67 -9.79 12.87
N TRP A 108 -12.72 -10.58 13.35
CA TRP A 108 -12.75 -11.10 14.71
C TRP A 108 -12.43 -10.00 15.73
N LEU A 109 -13.33 -9.76 16.68
CA LEU A 109 -13.15 -8.83 17.80
C LEU A 109 -12.82 -9.63 19.06
N ASN A 110 -11.59 -9.49 19.55
CA ASN A 110 -11.11 -10.27 20.70
C ASN A 110 -11.89 -10.03 22.00
N ILE A 111 -12.41 -8.81 22.20
CA ILE A 111 -13.05 -8.41 23.47
C ILE A 111 -14.38 -9.16 23.67
N ASP A 112 -15.14 -9.34 22.60
CA ASP A 112 -16.48 -9.95 22.64
C ASP A 112 -16.49 -11.37 22.02
N GLU A 113 -15.32 -11.90 21.67
CA GLU A 113 -15.12 -13.19 20.99
C GLU A 113 -16.12 -13.43 19.83
N LYS A 114 -16.37 -12.39 19.05
CA LYS A 114 -17.35 -12.43 17.97
C LYS A 114 -16.82 -11.82 16.68
N PHE A 115 -17.41 -12.23 15.58
CA PHE A 115 -17.23 -11.55 14.30
C PHE A 115 -18.11 -10.30 14.25
N ILE A 116 -17.50 -9.19 13.86
CA ILE A 116 -18.19 -7.94 13.54
C ILE A 116 -18.03 -7.65 12.05
N GLU A 117 -19.03 -7.01 11.47
CA GLU A 117 -18.94 -6.44 10.13
C GLU A 117 -18.51 -4.98 10.26
N ILE A 118 -17.47 -4.62 9.50
CA ILE A 118 -16.94 -3.27 9.49
C ILE A 118 -16.73 -2.78 8.06
N ASP A 119 -16.87 -1.47 7.90
CA ASP A 119 -16.58 -0.78 6.65
C ASP A 119 -15.13 -0.97 6.25
N GLN A 120 -14.94 -1.32 4.98
CA GLN A 120 -13.65 -1.52 4.35
C GLN A 120 -13.55 -0.67 3.07
N PRO A 121 -12.65 0.32 3.03
CA PRO A 121 -12.40 1.11 1.83
C PRO A 121 -11.96 0.26 0.62
N ASN A 122 -12.39 0.65 -0.59
CA ASN A 122 -12.10 -0.09 -1.83
C ASN A 122 -10.60 -0.33 -2.04
N ILE A 123 -9.75 0.69 -1.83
CA ILE A 123 -8.28 0.57 -1.94
C ILE A 123 -7.73 -0.60 -1.12
N LEU A 124 -8.26 -0.82 0.09
CA LEU A 124 -7.84 -1.93 0.94
C LEU A 124 -8.38 -3.26 0.43
N SER A 125 -9.60 -3.26 -0.10
CA SER A 125 -10.21 -4.44 -0.73
C SER A 125 -9.38 -4.93 -1.92
N GLN A 126 -9.03 -4.03 -2.84
CA GLN A 126 -8.23 -4.35 -4.02
C GLN A 126 -6.83 -4.79 -3.63
N TYR A 127 -6.20 -4.09 -2.69
CA TYR A 127 -4.87 -4.46 -2.19
C TYR A 127 -4.87 -5.89 -1.63
N LYS A 128 -5.83 -6.22 -0.73
CA LYS A 128 -5.95 -7.57 -0.17
C LYS A 128 -6.24 -8.63 -1.23
N LYS A 129 -7.16 -8.36 -2.15
CA LYS A 129 -7.50 -9.27 -3.25
C LYS A 129 -6.24 -9.63 -4.05
N LYS A 130 -5.42 -8.64 -4.38
CA LYS A 130 -4.20 -8.85 -5.17
C LYS A 130 -3.10 -9.55 -4.39
N LEU A 131 -2.99 -9.31 -3.08
CA LEU A 131 -2.13 -10.12 -2.21
C LEU A 131 -2.55 -11.60 -2.16
N LEU A 132 -3.84 -11.90 -2.25
CA LEU A 132 -4.38 -13.27 -2.19
C LEU A 132 -4.31 -14.00 -3.55
N GLU A 133 -4.54 -13.28 -4.65
CA GLU A 133 -4.51 -13.82 -6.02
C GLU A 133 -3.10 -14.09 -6.54
N ALA A 134 -2.08 -13.49 -5.91
CA ALA A 134 -0.72 -13.62 -6.37
C ALA A 134 -0.27 -15.09 -6.30
N PRO A 135 0.15 -15.69 -7.43
CA PRO A 135 0.87 -16.95 -7.37
C PRO A 135 2.11 -16.72 -6.50
N ILE A 136 2.58 -17.76 -5.81
CA ILE A 136 3.71 -17.76 -4.85
C ILE A 136 5.07 -17.38 -5.54
N VAL A 137 5.06 -16.73 -6.70
CA VAL A 137 6.23 -16.23 -7.41
C VAL A 137 6.69 -14.93 -6.75
N TRP A 138 7.45 -15.09 -5.68
CA TRP A 138 8.33 -14.07 -5.13
C TRP A 138 9.38 -13.69 -6.18
N ILE A 139 9.34 -12.47 -6.72
CA ILE A 139 10.51 -11.94 -7.42
C ILE A 139 11.52 -11.52 -6.35
N LYS A 140 12.46 -12.43 -6.02
CA LYS A 140 13.67 -12.11 -5.26
C LYS A 140 14.62 -11.33 -6.18
N THR A 141 14.60 -10.00 -6.12
CA THR A 141 15.71 -9.22 -6.71
C THR A 141 16.92 -9.33 -5.77
N PHE A 142 17.98 -10.02 -6.22
CA PHE A 142 19.27 -10.07 -5.52
C PHE A 142 20.13 -8.89 -6.00
N HIS A 143 20.61 -8.06 -5.08
CA HIS A 143 21.83 -7.29 -5.30
C HIS A 143 22.82 -7.63 -4.18
N THR A 144 23.86 -8.38 -4.55
CA THR A 144 25.10 -8.47 -3.79
C THR A 144 25.95 -7.25 -4.12
N THR A 145 26.08 -6.31 -3.20
CA THR A 145 27.24 -5.43 -3.16
C THR A 145 27.85 -5.54 -1.77
N GLY A 146 29.07 -6.10 -1.73
CA GLY A 146 29.76 -6.51 -0.52
C GLY A 146 29.94 -5.41 0.51
N VAL A 147 29.47 -5.67 1.73
CA VAL A 147 29.88 -4.97 2.95
C VAL A 147 30.03 -6.04 4.04
N PRO A 148 31.08 -6.01 4.90
CA PRO A 148 31.54 -7.20 5.63
C PRO A 148 30.68 -7.61 6.84
N TYR A 149 29.60 -6.91 7.16
CA TYR A 149 28.87 -7.14 8.40
C TYR A 149 27.35 -7.12 8.19
N GLY A 150 26.76 -8.33 8.17
CA GLY A 150 25.35 -8.57 8.43
C GLY A 150 24.44 -8.52 7.20
N LEU A 151 23.99 -9.69 6.75
CA LEU A 151 22.90 -9.86 5.78
C LEU A 151 21.64 -9.11 6.26
N LYS A 152 21.27 -8.03 5.58
CA LYS A 152 19.93 -7.44 5.69
C LYS A 152 19.19 -7.69 4.39
N THR A 153 18.33 -8.70 4.40
CA THR A 153 17.38 -8.99 3.31
C THR A 153 16.35 -7.86 3.24
N VAL A 154 16.19 -7.26 2.06
CA VAL A 154 15.22 -6.20 1.80
C VAL A 154 14.49 -6.57 0.51
N GLY A 155 13.26 -7.07 0.59
CA GLY A 155 12.52 -7.61 -0.56
C GLY A 155 11.40 -6.69 -1.02
N ALA A 156 11.36 -6.36 -2.32
CA ALA A 156 10.28 -5.59 -2.95
C ALA A 156 9.15 -6.49 -3.41
N LEU A 157 7.93 -6.08 -3.08
CA LEU A 157 6.71 -6.64 -3.63
C LEU A 157 6.36 -5.79 -4.85
N VAL A 158 6.49 -6.36 -6.05
CA VAL A 158 6.08 -5.74 -7.31
C VAL A 158 5.15 -6.73 -7.98
N PHE A 159 3.86 -6.41 -7.96
CA PHE A 159 2.90 -7.11 -8.81
C PHE A 159 2.90 -6.44 -10.17
N VAL A 160 2.91 -7.27 -11.21
CA VAL A 160 2.79 -6.86 -12.61
C VAL A 160 1.41 -7.28 -13.06
#